data_AF-A7B0E2-F1
#
_entry.id   AF-A7B0E2-F1
#
_cell.length_a   1.000
_cell.length_b   1.000
_cell.length_c   1.000
_cell.angle_alpha   90.00
_cell.angle_beta   90.00
_cell.angle_gamma   90.00
#
_symmetry.space_group_name_H-M   'P 1'
#
loop_
_entity.id
_entity.type
_entity.pdbx_description
1 polymer ?
#
loop_
_entity_poly.entity_id
_entity_poly.type
_entity_poly.pdbx_seq_one_letter_code
_entity_poly.pdbx_strand_id
1 'polypeptide(L)'
;MEDYLKTKGRIFDIQRYSIHDGNGIRTIVFLKGCVLHCRWCCNPESQSYEIETMMVQGEPKIIGEDTTVGEVMKTVEKDRTYYRRTGGGLTLSGGESLCQPKFARDMLRAAHEAGITTAMESMGCADYSVIEEILPYLDQYLLDIKHMNSKKHEEFTGRGNELMLENAKKNCRFRDDRAQYPDSGHSGIQ
;
A
#
# COMPACT_ATOMS: atom_id res chain seq x y z
N MET A 1 2.63 -22.44 12.42
CA MET A 1 2.18 -21.88 11.12
C MET A 1 1.76 -20.46 11.41
N GLU A 2 2.49 -19.49 10.89
CA GLU A 2 2.34 -18.09 11.27
C GLU A 2 0.96 -17.57 10.85
N ASP A 3 0.20 -17.07 11.82
CA ASP A 3 -1.22 -16.75 11.67
C ASP A 3 -1.46 -15.61 10.66
N TYR A 4 -0.51 -14.67 10.56
CA TYR A 4 -0.59 -13.51 9.67
C TYR A 4 -0.64 -13.90 8.17
N LEU A 5 -0.12 -15.08 7.78
CA LEU A 5 -0.20 -15.56 6.40
C LEU A 5 -1.64 -15.91 5.98
N LYS A 6 -2.54 -16.14 6.94
CA LYS A 6 -3.96 -16.43 6.68
C LYS A 6 -4.83 -15.18 6.66
N THR A 7 -4.27 -14.01 6.97
CA THR A 7 -5.03 -12.75 6.96
C THR A 7 -5.61 -12.55 5.57
N LYS A 8 -6.93 -12.38 5.54
CA LYS A 8 -7.69 -12.18 4.30
C LYS A 8 -7.65 -10.73 3.87
N GLY A 9 -7.64 -10.53 2.57
CA GLY A 9 -7.79 -9.22 1.94
C GLY A 9 -8.46 -9.37 0.59
N ARG A 10 -8.78 -8.23 0.00
CA ARG A 10 -9.41 -8.14 -1.32
C ARG A 10 -8.56 -7.30 -2.24
N ILE A 11 -8.09 -7.91 -3.31
CA ILE A 11 -7.25 -7.27 -4.33
C ILE A 11 -7.98 -7.28 -5.66
N PHE A 12 -7.61 -6.44 -6.62
CA PHE A 12 -8.16 -6.51 -7.97
C PHE A 12 -7.12 -6.82 -9.05
N ASP A 13 -5.84 -6.63 -8.75
CA ASP A 13 -4.76 -6.98 -9.68
C ASP A 13 -3.41 -7.14 -8.95
N ILE A 14 -2.48 -7.84 -9.60
CA ILE A 14 -1.06 -7.92 -9.21
C ILE A 14 -0.21 -7.63 -10.45
N GLN A 15 0.42 -6.46 -10.47
CA GLN A 15 1.30 -6.06 -11.57
C GLN A 15 2.76 -6.32 -11.22
N ARG A 16 3.44 -7.10 -12.07
CA ARG A 16 4.86 -7.42 -11.92
C ARG A 16 5.70 -6.50 -12.80
N TYR A 17 6.96 -6.31 -12.41
CA TYR A 17 7.97 -5.56 -13.17
C TYR A 17 7.76 -4.04 -13.27
N SER A 18 7.09 -3.43 -12.29
CA SER A 18 6.92 -1.97 -12.30
C SER A 18 8.17 -1.24 -11.85
N ILE A 19 8.38 -0.01 -12.34
CA ILE A 19 9.59 0.80 -12.11
C ILE A 19 9.30 2.21 -11.56
N HIS A 20 8.03 2.57 -11.38
CA HIS A 20 7.62 3.93 -10.97
C HIS A 20 7.03 3.99 -9.56
N ASP A 21 6.79 2.85 -8.92
CA ASP A 21 6.00 2.70 -7.70
C ASP A 21 6.88 2.42 -6.48
N GLY A 22 8.07 3.03 -6.48
CA GLY A 22 9.13 2.88 -5.48
C GLY A 22 10.48 2.55 -6.10
N ASN A 23 11.49 2.40 -5.25
CA ASN A 23 12.85 2.11 -5.70
C ASN A 23 12.95 0.69 -6.29
N GLY A 24 13.71 0.56 -7.39
CA GLY A 24 13.98 -0.70 -8.07
C GLY A 24 12.77 -1.27 -8.83
N ILE A 25 12.90 -2.53 -9.29
CA ILE A 25 11.80 -3.24 -9.95
C ILE A 25 10.86 -3.82 -8.89
N ARG A 26 9.57 -3.53 -8.97
CA ARG A 26 8.59 -3.89 -7.94
C ARG A 26 7.43 -4.71 -8.48
N THR A 27 6.87 -5.53 -7.61
CA THR A 27 5.57 -6.16 -7.81
C THR A 27 4.56 -5.42 -6.97
N ILE A 28 3.55 -4.87 -7.63
CA ILE A 28 2.48 -4.09 -7.03
C ILE A 28 1.30 -5.01 -6.76
N VAL A 29 0.76 -4.92 -5.55
CA VAL A 29 -0.51 -5.56 -5.18
C VAL A 29 -1.54 -4.45 -5.06
N PHE A 30 -2.56 -4.50 -5.92
CA PHE A 30 -3.59 -3.47 -5.98
C PHE A 30 -4.82 -3.88 -5.16
N LEU A 31 -5.09 -3.17 -4.08
CA LEU A 31 -6.16 -3.45 -3.13
C LEU A 31 -7.48 -2.77 -3.54
N LYS A 32 -8.60 -3.41 -3.21
CA LYS A 32 -9.96 -2.83 -3.29
C LYS A 32 -10.25 -1.89 -2.10
N GLY A 33 -11.18 -0.98 -2.30
CA GLY A 33 -11.67 0.01 -1.33
C GLY A 33 -10.87 1.30 -1.37
N CYS A 34 -11.56 2.43 -1.54
CA CYS A 34 -10.98 3.76 -1.41
C CYS A 34 -11.96 4.70 -0.71
N VAL A 35 -11.46 5.54 0.20
CA VAL A 35 -12.31 6.53 0.89
C VAL A 35 -12.51 7.82 0.09
N LEU A 36 -11.75 8.00 -1.00
CA LEU A 36 -11.85 9.13 -1.92
C LEU A 36 -12.48 8.74 -3.25
N HIS A 37 -13.04 9.75 -3.92
CA HIS A 37 -13.63 9.68 -5.24
C HIS A 37 -12.96 10.74 -6.13
N CYS A 38 -11.64 10.61 -6.31
CA CYS A 38 -10.85 11.56 -7.07
C CYS A 38 -11.36 11.66 -8.52
N ARG A 39 -11.59 12.87 -9.03
CA ARG A 39 -12.06 13.07 -10.42
C ARG A 39 -11.10 12.51 -11.49
N TRP A 40 -9.83 12.33 -11.14
CA TRP A 40 -8.76 11.78 -11.98
C TRP A 40 -8.26 10.42 -11.48
N CYS A 41 -9.09 9.66 -10.75
CA CYS A 41 -8.71 8.34 -10.25
C CYS A 41 -8.24 7.45 -11.42
N CYS A 42 -7.00 6.96 -11.35
CA CYS A 42 -6.46 6.04 -12.36
C CYS A 42 -7.03 4.63 -12.23
N ASN A 43 -7.53 4.27 -11.04
CA ASN A 43 -8.09 2.96 -10.72
C ASN A 43 -9.54 3.09 -10.20
N PRO A 44 -10.50 3.62 -10.97
CA PRO A 44 -11.89 3.78 -10.50
C PRO A 44 -12.52 2.45 -10.02
N GLU A 45 -12.10 1.31 -10.58
CA GLU A 45 -12.51 -0.05 -10.19
C GLU A 45 -12.08 -0.47 -8.78
N SER A 46 -11.17 0.29 -8.18
CA SER A 46 -10.71 0.08 -6.81
C SER A 46 -11.57 0.78 -5.76
N GLN A 47 -12.46 1.70 -6.15
CA GLN A 47 -13.21 2.53 -5.19
C GLN A 47 -14.20 1.71 -4.35
N SER A 48 -14.88 0.75 -4.99
CA SER A 48 -15.75 -0.19 -4.28
C SER A 48 -14.93 -1.09 -3.37
N TYR A 49 -15.47 -1.36 -2.18
CA TYR A 49 -14.93 -2.35 -1.26
C TYR A 49 -15.32 -3.76 -1.67
N GLU A 50 -16.36 -3.91 -2.49
CA GLU A 50 -16.91 -5.20 -2.89
C GLU A 50 -16.30 -5.72 -4.18
N ILE A 51 -16.45 -7.03 -4.36
CA ILE A 51 -16.26 -7.67 -5.68
C ILE A 51 -17.44 -7.25 -6.54
N GLU A 52 -17.17 -6.74 -7.72
CA GLU A 52 -18.19 -6.16 -8.59
C GLU A 52 -17.95 -6.52 -10.06
N THR A 53 -19.01 -6.54 -10.86
CA THR A 53 -18.89 -6.70 -12.31
C THR A 53 -18.87 -5.33 -12.96
N MET A 54 -17.81 -5.03 -13.71
CA MET A 54 -17.64 -3.78 -14.46
C MET A 54 -17.52 -4.06 -15.96
N MET A 55 -17.89 -3.09 -16.78
CA MET A 55 -17.67 -3.13 -18.23
C MET A 55 -16.26 -2.61 -18.54
N VAL A 56 -15.37 -3.47 -19.00
CA VAL A 56 -14.01 -3.11 -19.40
C VAL A 56 -13.87 -3.39 -20.88
N GLN A 57 -13.60 -2.35 -21.68
CA GLN A 57 -13.49 -2.45 -23.14
C GLN A 57 -14.72 -3.11 -23.82
N GLY A 58 -15.91 -2.91 -23.24
CA GLY A 58 -17.17 -3.45 -23.77
C GLY A 58 -17.55 -4.84 -23.25
N GLU A 59 -16.70 -5.47 -22.44
CA GLU A 59 -16.96 -6.81 -21.89
C GLU A 59 -17.17 -6.78 -20.37
N PRO A 60 -18.09 -7.59 -19.82
CA PRO A 60 -18.27 -7.70 -18.39
C PRO A 60 -17.08 -8.45 -17.76
N LYS A 61 -16.40 -7.80 -16.81
CA LYS A 61 -15.29 -8.36 -16.05
C LYS A 61 -15.59 -8.28 -14.56
N ILE A 62 -15.36 -9.37 -13.84
CA ILE A 62 -15.39 -9.38 -12.37
C ILE A 62 -14.11 -8.71 -11.87
N ILE A 63 -14.26 -7.66 -11.08
CA ILE A 63 -13.18 -6.88 -10.47
C ILE A 63 -13.19 -7.12 -8.97
N GLY A 64 -12.08 -7.66 -8.48
CA GLY A 64 -11.90 -8.02 -7.09
C GLY A 64 -11.85 -9.53 -6.88
N GLU A 65 -10.94 -9.98 -6.04
CA GLU A 65 -10.85 -11.34 -5.55
C GLU A 65 -10.46 -11.34 -4.07
N ASP A 66 -11.07 -12.24 -3.30
CA ASP A 66 -10.67 -12.49 -1.92
C ASP A 66 -9.46 -13.42 -1.92
N THR A 67 -8.42 -13.04 -1.18
CA THR A 67 -7.15 -13.75 -1.11
C THR A 67 -6.61 -13.75 0.32
N THR A 68 -5.49 -14.41 0.53
CA THR A 68 -4.72 -14.38 1.77
C THR A 68 -3.30 -13.86 1.52
N VAL A 69 -2.67 -13.34 2.58
CA VAL A 69 -1.26 -12.88 2.50
C VAL A 69 -0.35 -13.96 1.91
N GLY A 70 -0.49 -15.20 2.36
CA GLY A 70 0.30 -16.32 1.87
C GLY A 70 0.08 -16.64 0.38
N GLU A 71 -1.12 -16.42 -0.16
CA GLU A 71 -1.40 -16.62 -1.58
C GLU A 71 -0.76 -15.54 -2.44
N VAL A 72 -0.86 -14.28 -2.03
CA VAL A 72 -0.22 -13.16 -2.73
C VAL A 72 1.30 -13.29 -2.69
N MET A 73 1.87 -13.66 -1.54
CA MET A 73 3.31 -13.85 -1.38
C MET A 73 3.90 -14.91 -2.32
N LYS A 74 3.16 -15.97 -2.65
CA LYS A 74 3.60 -16.95 -3.67
C LYS A 74 3.86 -16.30 -5.03
N THR A 75 3.15 -15.23 -5.38
CA THR A 75 3.37 -14.48 -6.62
C THR A 75 4.49 -13.46 -6.45
N VAL A 76 4.50 -12.70 -5.35
CA VAL A 76 5.55 -11.71 -5.04
C VAL A 76 6.93 -12.33 -5.03
N GLU A 77 7.09 -13.54 -4.49
CA GLU A 77 8.38 -14.22 -4.40
C GLU A 77 8.95 -14.69 -5.74
N LYS A 78 8.12 -14.79 -6.80
CA LYS A 78 8.59 -15.21 -8.13
C LYS A 78 9.61 -14.24 -8.72
N ASP A 79 9.60 -12.98 -8.28
CA ASP A 79 10.43 -11.91 -8.81
C ASP A 79 11.66 -11.58 -7.94
N ARG A 80 11.97 -12.40 -6.92
CA ARG A 80 13.10 -12.18 -6.00
C ARG A 80 14.44 -11.88 -6.68
N THR A 81 14.70 -12.51 -7.82
CA THR A 81 15.94 -12.29 -8.60
C THR A 81 16.05 -10.84 -9.09
N TYR A 82 14.93 -10.22 -9.47
CA TYR A 82 14.90 -8.82 -9.92
C TYR A 82 15.06 -7.87 -8.74
N TYR A 83 14.40 -8.15 -7.61
CA TYR A 83 14.51 -7.35 -6.39
C TYR A 83 15.97 -7.26 -5.94
N ARG A 84 16.67 -8.40 -5.85
CA ARG A 84 18.08 -8.47 -5.44
C ARG A 84 19.03 -7.67 -6.35
N ARG A 85 18.71 -7.55 -7.64
CA ARG A 85 19.55 -6.82 -8.60
C ARG A 85 19.31 -5.32 -8.61
N THR A 86 18.11 -4.89 -8.21
CA THR A 86 17.64 -3.51 -8.41
C THR A 86 17.34 -2.76 -7.12
N GLY A 87 17.41 -3.44 -5.96
CA GLY A 87 16.91 -2.88 -4.70
C GLY A 87 15.38 -2.81 -4.64
N GLY A 88 14.69 -3.56 -5.52
CA GLY A 88 13.24 -3.57 -5.66
C GLY A 88 12.52 -4.42 -4.60
N GLY A 89 11.21 -4.65 -4.80
CA GLY A 89 10.41 -5.44 -3.87
C GLY A 89 8.90 -5.35 -4.05
N LEU A 90 8.17 -5.33 -2.94
CA LEU A 90 6.70 -5.28 -2.92
C LEU A 90 6.20 -3.83 -2.79
N THR A 91 5.23 -3.42 -3.60
CA THR A 91 4.46 -2.18 -3.37
C THR A 91 3.00 -2.52 -3.11
N LEU A 92 2.40 -1.93 -2.07
CA LEU A 92 0.93 -1.92 -1.92
C LEU A 92 0.36 -0.63 -2.52
N SER A 93 -0.67 -0.78 -3.35
CA SER A 93 -1.35 0.32 -4.05
C SER A 93 -2.83 -0.05 -4.31
N GLY A 94 -3.49 0.62 -5.25
CA GLY A 94 -4.84 0.29 -5.73
C GLY A 94 -5.81 1.40 -5.46
N GLY A 95 -6.74 1.13 -4.53
CA GLY A 95 -7.57 2.15 -3.90
C GLY A 95 -6.81 2.83 -2.78
N GLU A 96 -7.06 2.39 -1.54
CA GLU A 96 -6.32 2.85 -0.37
C GLU A 96 -5.97 1.65 0.52
N SER A 97 -4.67 1.38 0.67
CA SER A 97 -4.18 0.24 1.46
C SER A 97 -4.66 0.27 2.91
N LEU A 98 -4.82 1.47 3.49
CA LEU A 98 -5.31 1.67 4.85
C LEU A 98 -6.81 1.35 5.04
N CYS A 99 -7.56 1.12 3.95
CA CYS A 99 -8.92 0.57 4.03
C CYS A 99 -8.94 -0.91 4.47
N GLN A 100 -7.82 -1.61 4.31
CA GLN A 100 -7.65 -3.01 4.71
C GLN A 100 -6.41 -3.15 5.61
N PRO A 101 -6.41 -2.49 6.79
CA PRO A 101 -5.17 -2.23 7.54
C PRO A 101 -4.47 -3.49 8.02
N LYS A 102 -5.23 -4.50 8.48
CA LYS A 102 -4.67 -5.79 8.92
C LYS A 102 -3.97 -6.52 7.77
N PHE A 103 -4.61 -6.55 6.59
CA PHE A 103 -4.05 -7.18 5.41
C PHE A 103 -2.81 -6.44 4.90
N ALA A 104 -2.86 -5.10 4.85
CA ALA A 104 -1.72 -4.28 4.45
C ALA A 104 -0.51 -4.48 5.38
N ARG A 105 -0.72 -4.41 6.70
CA ARG A 105 0.31 -4.68 7.71
C ARG A 105 0.92 -6.06 7.53
N ASP A 106 0.09 -7.09 7.41
CA ASP A 106 0.56 -8.48 7.35
C ASP A 106 1.24 -8.79 6.00
N MET A 107 0.84 -8.16 4.89
CA MET A 107 1.57 -8.20 3.62
C MET A 107 2.96 -7.58 3.72
N LEU A 108 3.06 -6.39 4.31
CA LEU A 108 4.34 -5.70 4.49
C LEU A 108 5.25 -6.48 5.43
N ARG A 109 4.71 -7.01 6.52
CA ARG A 109 5.43 -7.90 7.44
C ARG A 109 5.95 -9.14 6.73
N ALA A 110 5.10 -9.84 5.98
CA ALA A 110 5.49 -11.06 5.26
C ALA A 110 6.64 -10.80 4.27
N ALA A 111 6.57 -9.70 3.52
CA ALA A 111 7.63 -9.31 2.59
C ALA A 111 8.93 -8.95 3.33
N HIS A 112 8.82 -8.16 4.40
CA HIS A 112 9.96 -7.75 5.21
C HIS A 112 10.68 -8.95 5.85
N GLU A 113 9.94 -9.87 6.49
CA GLU A 113 10.49 -11.12 7.07
C GLU A 113 11.11 -12.03 5.99
N ALA A 114 10.59 -12.00 4.76
CA ALA A 114 11.16 -12.70 3.61
C ALA A 114 12.42 -12.01 3.03
N GLY A 115 12.83 -10.85 3.54
CA GLY A 115 13.95 -10.05 3.04
C GLY A 115 13.66 -9.35 1.70
N ILE A 116 12.41 -8.94 1.48
CA ILE A 116 11.95 -8.19 0.31
C ILE A 116 11.63 -6.76 0.77
N THR A 117 12.19 -5.76 0.09
CA THR A 117 11.93 -4.35 0.45
C THR A 117 10.47 -4.00 0.23
N THR A 118 9.93 -3.12 1.05
CA THR A 118 8.51 -2.78 1.05
C THR A 118 8.26 -1.31 0.73
N ALA A 119 7.22 -1.07 -0.06
CA ALA A 119 6.71 0.26 -0.34
C ALA A 119 5.19 0.27 -0.25
N MET A 120 4.63 1.45 0.01
CA MET A 120 3.19 1.64 0.04
C MET A 120 2.85 3.01 -0.51
N GLU A 121 1.97 3.02 -1.51
CA GLU A 121 1.26 4.20 -1.97
C GLU A 121 -0.01 4.36 -1.12
N SER A 122 -0.21 5.55 -0.57
CA SER A 122 -1.35 5.83 0.29
C SER A 122 -1.57 7.33 0.42
N MET A 123 -2.82 7.73 0.63
CA MET A 123 -3.16 9.11 1.01
C MET A 123 -3.07 9.36 2.52
N GLY A 124 -2.84 8.31 3.33
CA GLY A 124 -2.71 8.43 4.78
C GLY A 124 -3.99 8.83 5.51
N CYS A 125 -5.17 8.48 4.99
CA CYS A 125 -6.47 8.84 5.59
C CYS A 125 -7.00 7.75 6.53
N ALA A 126 -6.30 7.52 7.64
CA ALA A 126 -6.72 6.61 8.70
C ALA A 126 -6.36 7.19 10.08
N ASP A 127 -6.87 6.58 11.15
CA ASP A 127 -6.35 6.84 12.49
C ASP A 127 -4.84 6.56 12.52
N TYR A 128 -4.08 7.41 13.23
CA TYR A 128 -2.63 7.31 13.19
C TYR A 128 -2.10 6.00 13.77
N SER A 129 -2.80 5.42 14.76
CA SER A 129 -2.42 4.12 15.34
C SER A 129 -2.37 3.00 14.30
N VAL A 130 -3.22 3.05 13.28
CA VAL A 130 -3.21 2.10 12.16
C VAL A 130 -1.93 2.24 11.33
N ILE A 131 -1.49 3.48 11.11
CA ILE A 131 -0.26 3.76 10.36
C ILE A 131 0.95 3.30 11.19
N GLU A 132 0.97 3.60 12.49
CA GLU A 132 2.04 3.19 13.41
C GLU A 132 2.26 1.68 13.43
N GLU A 133 1.21 0.87 13.31
CA GLU A 133 1.34 -0.59 13.21
C GLU A 133 2.06 -1.06 11.93
N ILE A 134 2.01 -0.26 10.86
CA ILE A 134 2.55 -0.60 9.54
C ILE A 134 4.00 -0.10 9.38
N LEU A 135 4.33 1.06 9.95
CA LEU A 135 5.64 1.71 9.80
C LEU A 135 6.86 0.81 10.09
N PRO A 136 6.86 -0.12 11.07
CA PRO A 136 7.99 -1.02 11.32
C PRO A 136 8.35 -1.93 10.13
N TYR A 137 7.39 -2.21 9.25
CA TYR A 137 7.56 -3.11 8.10
C TYR A 137 7.59 -2.35 6.76
N LEU A 138 7.64 -1.02 6.79
CA LEU A 138 7.55 -0.16 5.61
C LEU A 138 8.87 0.58 5.36
N ASP A 139 9.58 0.23 4.28
CA ASP A 139 10.85 0.88 3.92
C ASP A 139 10.62 2.23 3.22
N GLN A 140 9.63 2.29 2.33
CA GLN A 140 9.31 3.48 1.54
C GLN A 140 7.81 3.82 1.60
N TYR A 141 7.49 4.97 2.19
CA TYR A 141 6.14 5.53 2.16
C TYR A 141 6.03 6.56 1.02
N LEU A 142 5.22 6.25 0.00
CA LEU A 142 4.82 7.17 -1.06
C LEU A 142 3.48 7.80 -0.69
N LEU A 143 3.53 8.96 -0.02
CA LEU A 143 2.34 9.62 0.51
C LEU A 143 1.77 10.66 -0.48
N ASP A 144 0.51 10.48 -0.87
CA ASP A 144 -0.23 11.38 -1.75
C ASP A 144 -0.77 12.60 -1.01
N ILE A 145 -0.25 13.80 -1.33
CA ILE A 145 -0.92 15.07 -0.99
C ILE A 145 -1.52 15.65 -2.27
N LYS A 146 -2.82 15.40 -2.45
CA LYS A 146 -3.51 15.70 -3.73
C LYS A 146 -3.80 17.20 -3.91
N HIS A 147 -3.94 17.94 -2.82
CA HIS A 147 -4.08 19.39 -2.82
C HIS A 147 -3.78 19.93 -1.41
N MET A 148 -3.26 21.16 -1.28
CA MET A 148 -2.95 21.76 0.04
C MET A 148 -4.16 22.44 0.71
N ASN A 149 -5.04 23.06 -0.08
CA ASN A 149 -6.29 23.66 0.41
C ASN A 149 -7.37 22.57 0.59
N SER A 150 -7.92 22.45 1.79
CA SER A 150 -8.92 21.42 2.14
C SER A 150 -10.22 21.53 1.34
N LYS A 151 -10.76 22.74 1.14
CA LYS A 151 -12.01 22.93 0.36
C LYS A 151 -11.85 22.45 -1.08
N LYS A 152 -10.72 22.77 -1.71
CA LYS A 152 -10.41 22.26 -3.04
C LYS A 152 -10.18 20.75 -3.03
N HIS A 153 -9.50 20.22 -2.01
CA HIS A 153 -9.33 18.79 -1.87
C HIS A 153 -10.69 18.06 -1.82
N GLU A 154 -11.63 18.56 -1.02
CA GLU A 154 -12.98 18.04 -0.91
C GLU A 154 -13.76 18.14 -2.23
N GLU A 155 -13.68 19.28 -2.92
CA GLU A 155 -14.32 19.49 -4.22
C GLU A 155 -13.92 18.43 -5.27
N PHE A 156 -12.66 17.99 -5.25
CA PHE A 156 -12.10 17.08 -6.25
C PHE A 156 -12.01 15.62 -5.81
N THR A 157 -12.08 15.33 -4.52
CA THR A 157 -11.88 13.96 -3.97
C THR A 157 -12.99 13.48 -3.06
N GLY A 158 -13.92 14.36 -2.66
CA GLY A 158 -15.05 14.06 -1.78
C GLY A 158 -14.75 14.12 -0.28
N ARG A 159 -13.53 14.48 0.14
CA ARG A 159 -13.19 14.68 1.58
C ARG A 159 -12.18 15.81 1.77
N GLY A 160 -12.17 16.43 2.95
CA GLY A 160 -11.07 17.32 3.38
C GLY A 160 -9.75 16.56 3.56
N ASN A 161 -8.64 17.30 3.64
CA ASN A 161 -7.28 16.74 3.73
C ASN A 161 -6.61 16.91 5.11
N GLU A 162 -7.33 17.39 6.12
CA GLU A 162 -6.78 17.76 7.42
C GLU A 162 -6.06 16.57 8.08
N LEU A 163 -6.73 15.42 8.12
CA LEU A 163 -6.17 14.18 8.68
C LEU A 163 -4.95 13.70 7.89
N MET A 164 -4.99 13.78 6.56
CA MET A 164 -3.87 13.36 5.69
C MET A 164 -2.64 14.23 5.94
N LEU A 165 -2.82 15.55 6.05
CA LEU A 165 -1.75 16.50 6.35
C LEU A 165 -1.22 16.34 7.77
N GLU A 166 -2.07 16.01 8.74
CA GLU A 166 -1.65 15.69 10.10
C GLU A 166 -0.78 14.42 10.12
N ASN A 167 -1.24 13.35 9.48
CA ASN A 167 -0.51 12.09 9.39
C ASN A 167 0.80 12.24 8.61
N ALA A 168 0.83 13.05 7.55
CA ALA A 168 2.06 13.41 6.84
C ALA A 168 3.12 13.98 7.79
N LYS A 169 2.72 14.92 8.66
CA LYS A 169 3.64 15.54 9.65
C LYS A 169 4.12 14.53 10.68
N LYS A 170 3.24 13.65 11.15
CA LYS A 170 3.61 12.62 12.14
C LYS A 170 4.58 11.58 11.54
N ASN A 171 4.37 11.17 10.29
CA ASN A 171 5.27 10.26 9.57
C ASN A 171 6.70 10.80 9.44
N CYS A 172 6.87 12.10 9.24
CA CYS A 172 8.20 12.70 9.21
C CYS A 172 8.94 12.53 10.54
N ARG A 173 8.25 12.73 11.68
CA ARG A 173 8.83 12.62 13.02
C ARG A 173 9.25 11.20 13.36
N PHE A 174 8.47 10.20 12.93
CA PHE A 174 8.81 8.80 13.15
C PHE A 174 10.17 8.42 12.56
N ARG A 175 10.52 8.96 11.38
CA ARG A 175 11.82 8.70 10.75
C ARG A 175 12.97 9.38 11.51
N ASP A 176 12.75 10.57 12.04
CA ASP A 176 13.74 11.27 12.86
C ASP A 176 14.05 10.47 14.12
N ASP A 177 13.03 9.92 14.79
CA ASP A 177 13.21 9.07 15.97
C ASP A 177 13.96 7.76 15.65
N ARG A 178 13.67 7.13 14.50
CA ARG A 178 14.41 5.93 14.04
C ARG A 178 15.85 6.24 13.65
N ALA A 179 16.11 7.39 13.03
CA ALA A 179 17.46 7.83 12.68
C ALA A 179 18.29 8.20 13.91
N GLN A 180 17.63 8.69 14.96
CA GLN A 180 18.27 9.04 16.23
C GLN A 180 18.62 7.81 17.09
N TYR A 181 17.90 6.69 16.93
CA TYR A 181 18.14 5.43 17.65
C TYR A 181 18.22 4.22 16.70
N PRO A 182 19.31 4.06 15.94
CA PRO A 182 19.46 2.98 14.95
C PRO A 182 19.52 1.56 15.58
N ASP A 183 19.77 1.45 16.88
CA ASP A 183 20.05 0.20 17.58
C ASP A 183 18.85 -0.44 18.31
N SER A 184 17.60 -0.06 17.99
CA SER A 184 16.41 -0.79 18.52
C SER A 184 16.18 -2.17 17.86
N GLY A 185 17.22 -2.77 17.27
CA GLY A 185 17.29 -4.22 17.01
C GLY A 185 16.67 -4.72 15.72
N HIS A 186 16.45 -3.89 14.70
CA HIS A 186 15.95 -4.35 13.39
C HIS A 186 16.96 -3.95 12.32
N SER A 187 17.79 -4.92 11.94
CA SER A 187 18.94 -4.80 11.04
C SER A 187 18.58 -4.13 9.73
N GLY A 188 19.04 -2.88 9.55
CA GLY A 188 19.12 -2.25 8.25
C GLY A 188 20.07 -3.04 7.35
N ILE A 189 19.64 -3.30 6.13
CA ILE A 189 20.53 -3.67 5.04
C ILE A 189 20.76 -2.38 4.26
N GLN A 190 22.04 -1.99 4.18
CA GLN A 190 22.57 -0.87 3.39
C GLN A 190 22.17 -0.94 1.92
#